data_AF-A0A3D0NP52-F1
#
_entry.id   AF-A0A3D0NP52-F1
#
_cell.length_a   1.000
_cell.length_b   1.000
_cell.length_c   1.000
_cell.angle_alpha   90.00
_cell.angle_beta   90.00
_cell.angle_gamma   90.00
#
_symmetry.space_group_name_H-M   'P 1'
#
loop_
_entity.id
_entity.type
_entity.pdbx_description
1 polymer ?
#
loop_
_entity_poly.entity_id
_entity_poly.type
_entity_poly.pdbx_seq_one_letter_code
_entity_poly.pdbx_strand_id
1 'polypeptide(L)'
;MAVSDLNFVGGKGYFKSEQTGVIVQGFRLFTNIKFDNYTECAVVNAGSDEPYWKFKKCQWYGAAAGNTIGAAIGGYLDASCFEDCEFFHNKYHLKLGPRLSGSISITGCSFLMYASGVRTADIWIVPNNTDSDGVSAGHGILMDNNKFGNENMLADDVRVLIADEGTGTHRGDTFHSTTYNTTGYVQGINWSNNRISSVASNNGAFIKTYVDNVWNMTFERTNVIDGQYGYLCEFAEIQTNDSAYVEYAWNVDIPSTYGMVPPFTIGVSNRPVGVVEDWYQLQPDAEVLVPGSGGDDAEYVNLGSFIGNADLTVTGSATKATTPDIYGTARASEVTAASASNSGVFGFVPSIAISALTRASNVVTADCAAAHGLQVGQFVTIASATGDTSLNGEYTVASVVDLDSFTYASTGSNGSATGSPLLYKYEPRKLTWLEVDVARGLTASVTSVDVRVLNSGSGILAMRRIVKLPTTWRTLRIPFVWPDTASPTGWLVQVSAADWTVTTATKFRCGRIRMYHGRQPMNHNHIRTGGNGGWDGEHIVLGSYRLWVDSTGDLRIKSSAPTSDTDGTVVGTQS
;
A
#
# COMPACT_ATOMS: atom_id res chain seq x y z
N MET A 1 23.96 -7.22 35.05
CA MET A 1 25.10 -6.27 35.00
C MET A 1 24.55 -4.86 35.05
N ALA A 2 25.15 -3.97 35.86
CA ALA A 2 24.80 -2.55 35.89
C ALA A 2 26.09 -1.72 35.81
N VAL A 3 26.12 -0.74 34.90
CA VAL A 3 27.28 0.15 34.66
C VAL A 3 26.76 1.59 34.61
N SER A 4 27.39 2.50 35.34
CA SER A 4 27.00 3.92 35.31
C SER A 4 28.18 4.90 35.40
N ASP A 5 27.97 6.11 34.89
CA ASP A 5 28.82 7.29 35.11
C ASP A 5 30.28 7.13 34.63
N LEU A 6 30.45 6.49 33.46
CA LEU A 6 31.76 6.24 32.86
C LEU A 6 31.86 6.78 31.44
N ASN A 7 33.09 7.10 31.05
CA ASN A 7 33.47 7.42 29.67
C ASN A 7 34.46 6.38 29.16
N PHE A 8 34.10 5.66 28.11
CA PHE A 8 34.95 4.71 27.40
C PHE A 8 35.45 5.34 26.11
N VAL A 9 36.77 5.33 25.90
CA VAL A 9 37.41 6.03 24.76
C VAL A 9 38.33 5.08 23.99
N GLY A 10 38.14 5.00 22.68
CA GLY A 10 38.98 4.23 21.76
C GLY A 10 38.64 2.74 21.62
N GLY A 11 39.46 2.02 20.87
CA GLY A 11 39.37 0.57 20.74
C GLY A 11 38.32 0.06 19.75
N LYS A 12 38.09 -1.26 19.78
CA LYS A 12 37.18 -1.98 18.87
C LYS A 12 35.74 -2.06 19.39
N GLY A 13 35.42 -1.40 20.50
CA GLY A 13 34.18 -1.57 21.25
C GLY A 13 34.41 -2.08 22.67
N TYR A 14 33.36 -2.13 23.47
CA TYR A 14 33.49 -2.16 24.94
C TYR A 14 32.77 -3.33 25.60
N PHE A 15 31.51 -3.57 25.24
CA PHE A 15 30.69 -4.62 25.85
C PHE A 15 30.24 -5.59 24.77
N LYS A 16 30.98 -6.71 24.65
CA LYS A 16 30.72 -7.75 23.65
C LYS A 16 30.32 -9.05 24.34
N SER A 17 29.03 -9.41 24.25
CA SER A 17 28.56 -10.75 24.62
C SER A 17 28.58 -11.61 23.36
N GLU A 18 29.57 -12.52 23.26
CA GLU A 18 29.79 -13.37 22.08
C GLU A 18 29.13 -14.75 22.22
N GLN A 19 28.43 -15.00 23.32
CA GLN A 19 27.73 -16.26 23.54
C GLN A 19 26.44 -16.30 22.70
N THR A 20 26.23 -17.37 21.92
CA THR A 20 25.13 -17.48 20.94
C THR A 20 23.87 -18.20 21.45
N GLY A 21 23.94 -18.79 22.64
CA GLY A 21 22.83 -19.53 23.27
C GLY A 21 21.70 -18.64 23.83
N VAL A 22 20.87 -19.26 24.68
CA VAL A 22 19.80 -18.59 25.43
C VAL A 22 20.36 -18.02 26.74
N ILE A 23 20.17 -16.72 26.99
CA ILE A 23 20.75 -15.96 28.10
C ILE A 23 19.75 -14.95 28.67
N VAL A 24 18.62 -15.48 29.16
CA VAL A 24 17.49 -14.71 29.70
C VAL A 24 17.68 -14.22 31.14
N GLN A 25 18.72 -14.64 31.84
CA GLN A 25 18.90 -14.29 33.26
C GLN A 25 19.52 -12.90 33.44
N GLY A 26 18.76 -12.00 34.04
CA GLY A 26 19.25 -10.71 34.56
C GLY A 26 19.19 -9.55 33.56
N PHE A 27 19.20 -8.33 34.10
CA PHE A 27 19.19 -7.08 33.33
C PHE A 27 20.62 -6.65 32.98
N ARG A 28 20.79 -6.04 31.81
CA ARG A 28 22.00 -5.30 31.42
C ARG A 28 21.67 -3.82 31.40
N LEU A 29 21.97 -3.12 32.49
CA LEU A 29 21.65 -1.71 32.67
C LEU A 29 22.89 -0.84 32.46
N PHE A 30 22.79 0.11 31.55
CA PHE A 30 23.79 1.14 31.29
C PHE A 30 23.14 2.50 31.52
N THR A 31 23.72 3.33 32.38
CA THR A 31 23.15 4.65 32.71
C THR A 31 24.24 5.72 32.65
N ASN A 32 24.01 6.81 31.94
CA ASN A 32 24.96 7.93 31.87
C ASN A 32 26.37 7.48 31.42
N ILE A 33 26.43 6.68 30.35
CA ILE A 33 27.68 6.19 29.76
C ILE A 33 27.99 6.95 28.48
N LYS A 34 29.24 7.37 28.30
CA LYS A 34 29.74 7.86 27.02
C LYS A 34 30.62 6.78 26.36
N PHE A 35 30.25 6.39 25.15
CA PHE A 35 31.01 5.52 24.27
C PHE A 35 31.64 6.37 23.17
N ASP A 36 32.95 6.56 23.19
CA ASP A 36 33.65 7.53 22.36
C ASP A 36 34.76 6.89 21.53
N ASN A 37 34.88 7.26 20.26
CA ASN A 37 35.96 6.90 19.35
C ASN A 37 36.23 5.39 19.19
N TYR A 38 35.20 4.55 19.27
CA TYR A 38 35.30 3.12 18.95
C TYR A 38 35.30 2.89 17.44
N THR A 39 35.94 1.81 16.98
CA THR A 39 36.19 1.54 15.55
C THR A 39 35.33 0.42 14.94
N GLU A 40 34.61 -0.35 15.75
CA GLU A 40 33.68 -1.41 15.31
C GLU A 40 32.33 -1.23 16.05
N CYS A 41 31.75 -2.28 16.64
CA CYS A 41 30.53 -2.19 17.43
C CYS A 41 30.82 -1.88 18.91
N ALA A 42 30.27 -0.79 19.47
CA ALA A 42 30.50 -0.43 20.87
C ALA A 42 29.86 -1.41 21.86
N VAL A 43 28.61 -1.79 21.62
CA VAL A 43 27.88 -2.75 22.45
C VAL A 43 27.18 -3.78 21.56
N VAL A 44 27.36 -5.07 21.86
CA VAL A 44 26.73 -6.16 21.09
C VAL A 44 26.37 -7.33 21.99
N ASN A 45 25.27 -7.98 21.63
CA ASN A 45 24.95 -9.32 22.08
C ASN A 45 24.91 -10.29 20.89
N ALA A 46 25.29 -11.55 21.12
CA ALA A 46 25.24 -12.62 20.12
C ALA A 46 24.18 -13.68 20.44
N GLY A 47 23.57 -13.61 21.64
CA GLY A 47 22.59 -14.58 22.09
C GLY A 47 21.36 -14.64 21.20
N SER A 48 20.87 -15.85 20.96
CA SER A 48 19.62 -16.10 20.22
C SER A 48 18.36 -15.66 20.99
N ASP A 49 18.49 -15.55 22.32
CA ASP A 49 17.47 -15.09 23.27
C ASP A 49 18.19 -14.44 24.46
N GLU A 50 18.55 -13.15 24.33
CA GLU A 50 19.26 -12.40 25.37
C GLU A 50 18.59 -11.02 25.58
N PRO A 51 17.37 -10.98 26.15
CA PRO A 51 16.61 -9.76 26.35
C PRO A 51 17.15 -8.90 27.50
N TYR A 52 16.42 -7.84 27.83
CA TYR A 52 16.62 -7.00 29.01
C TYR A 52 17.86 -6.07 28.96
N TRP A 53 18.20 -5.57 27.76
CA TRP A 53 19.22 -4.55 27.57
C TRP A 53 18.62 -3.15 27.73
N LYS A 54 19.10 -2.40 28.72
CA LYS A 54 18.55 -1.10 29.10
C LYS A 54 19.64 -0.04 29.05
N PHE A 55 19.50 0.92 28.16
CA PHE A 55 20.39 2.06 28.01
C PHE A 55 19.64 3.34 28.35
N LYS A 56 20.18 4.12 29.29
CA LYS A 56 19.56 5.37 29.75
C LYS A 56 20.58 6.49 29.73
N LYS A 57 20.26 7.64 29.12
CA LYS A 57 21.13 8.83 29.15
C LYS A 57 22.55 8.57 28.62
N CYS A 58 22.68 7.63 27.69
CA CYS A 58 23.98 7.24 27.16
C CYS A 58 24.29 8.03 25.88
N GLN A 59 25.56 8.08 25.51
CA GLN A 59 26.06 8.82 24.35
C GLN A 59 26.93 7.93 23.48
N TRP A 60 26.75 7.99 22.16
CA TRP A 60 27.50 7.18 21.19
C TRP A 60 28.16 8.05 20.11
N TYR A 61 29.48 8.00 20.10
CA TYR A 61 30.32 8.71 19.15
C TYR A 61 31.37 7.74 18.57
N GLY A 62 31.09 7.16 17.41
CA GLY A 62 32.03 6.27 16.71
C GLY A 62 33.20 7.04 16.08
N ALA A 63 34.28 6.33 15.81
CA ALA A 63 35.40 6.84 15.02
C ALA A 63 34.96 7.13 13.57
N ALA A 64 35.71 8.00 12.89
CA ALA A 64 35.47 8.36 11.48
C ALA A 64 35.65 7.22 10.48
N ALA A 65 36.27 6.11 10.88
CA ALA A 65 36.28 4.90 10.08
C ALA A 65 34.85 4.37 9.96
N GLY A 66 34.28 4.36 8.74
CA GLY A 66 32.85 4.18 8.48
C GLY A 66 32.28 2.75 8.66
N ASN A 67 32.74 2.01 9.67
CA ASN A 67 32.28 0.65 9.99
C ASN A 67 31.73 0.52 11.43
N THR A 68 31.41 1.64 12.06
CA THR A 68 30.99 1.70 13.46
C THR A 68 29.51 1.40 13.66
N ILE A 69 29.20 0.64 14.71
CA ILE A 69 27.83 0.40 15.18
C ILE A 69 27.72 0.83 16.64
N GLY A 70 26.73 1.65 16.99
CA GLY A 70 26.54 2.10 18.36
C GLY A 70 26.13 0.95 19.29
N ALA A 71 24.98 0.34 18.99
CA ALA A 71 24.55 -0.88 19.67
C ALA A 71 23.91 -1.87 18.68
N ALA A 72 24.37 -3.11 18.71
CA ALA A 72 23.79 -4.22 17.96
C ALA A 72 23.11 -5.20 18.93
N ILE A 73 21.80 -5.01 19.13
CA ILE A 73 21.00 -5.78 20.09
C ILE A 73 19.99 -6.62 19.32
N GLY A 74 19.85 -7.90 19.63
CA GLY A 74 18.88 -8.78 18.97
C GLY A 74 18.88 -10.19 19.53
N GLY A 75 18.41 -11.15 18.73
CA GLY A 75 17.64 -12.24 19.32
C GLY A 75 16.32 -11.65 19.85
N TYR A 76 15.69 -12.30 20.82
CA TYR A 76 14.50 -11.71 21.44
C TYR A 76 14.84 -10.42 22.19
N LEU A 77 14.16 -9.32 21.81
CA LEU A 77 14.41 -7.96 22.33
C LEU A 77 13.56 -7.58 23.55
N ASP A 78 12.92 -8.54 24.21
CA ASP A 78 11.90 -8.27 25.22
C ASP A 78 12.37 -7.33 26.33
N ALA A 79 11.52 -6.33 26.61
CA ALA A 79 11.71 -5.30 27.64
C ALA A 79 13.10 -4.64 27.61
N SER A 80 13.73 -4.58 26.44
CA SER A 80 14.92 -3.78 26.17
C SER A 80 14.53 -2.33 25.92
N CYS A 81 15.42 -1.38 26.20
CA CYS A 81 15.13 0.02 25.94
C CYS A 81 16.35 0.89 25.69
N PHE A 82 16.13 1.96 24.94
CA PHE A 82 16.99 3.13 24.84
C PHE A 82 16.16 4.35 25.26
N GLU A 83 16.55 4.99 26.36
CA GLU A 83 15.82 6.13 26.94
C GLU A 83 16.76 7.34 27.07
N ASP A 84 16.33 8.50 26.58
CA ASP A 84 17.08 9.78 26.65
C ASP A 84 18.52 9.67 26.11
N CYS A 85 18.71 8.91 25.04
CA CYS A 85 20.01 8.54 24.50
C CYS A 85 20.43 9.40 23.31
N GLU A 86 21.72 9.68 23.17
CA GLU A 86 22.25 10.57 22.14
C GLU A 86 23.23 9.86 21.20
N PHE A 87 22.91 9.84 19.91
CA PHE A 87 23.72 9.22 18.87
C PHE A 87 24.24 10.28 17.92
N PHE A 88 25.57 10.40 17.79
CA PHE A 88 26.19 11.51 17.08
C PHE A 88 26.87 11.11 15.76
N HIS A 89 27.44 9.90 15.73
CA HIS A 89 28.27 9.47 14.60
C HIS A 89 28.46 7.95 14.57
N ASN A 90 27.88 7.27 13.58
CA ASN A 90 28.10 5.85 13.30
C ASN A 90 27.72 5.52 11.85
N LYS A 91 28.13 4.35 11.35
CA LYS A 91 27.52 3.75 10.15
C LYS A 91 26.06 3.37 10.42
N TYR A 92 25.83 2.74 11.58
CA TYR A 92 24.52 2.46 12.15
C TYR A 92 24.50 2.89 13.63
N HIS A 93 23.57 3.75 14.04
CA HIS A 93 23.47 4.06 15.47
C HIS A 93 22.96 2.85 16.24
N LEU A 94 21.88 2.26 15.77
CA LEU A 94 21.27 1.08 16.33
C LEU A 94 21.11 0.00 15.27
N LYS A 95 21.38 -1.23 15.66
CA LYS A 95 21.01 -2.44 14.92
C LYS A 95 20.16 -3.32 15.82
N LEU A 96 18.93 -3.60 15.39
CA LEU A 96 17.91 -4.31 16.17
C LEU A 96 17.50 -5.60 15.43
N GLY A 97 17.45 -6.73 16.14
CA GLY A 97 17.03 -8.03 15.56
C GLY A 97 18.16 -8.78 14.81
N PRO A 98 17.99 -10.05 14.36
CA PRO A 98 16.68 -10.66 14.11
C PRO A 98 15.94 -11.07 15.37
N ARG A 99 14.67 -11.49 15.21
CA ARG A 99 13.70 -11.82 16.27
C ARG A 99 13.31 -10.63 17.13
N LEU A 100 12.84 -9.60 16.44
CA LEU A 100 12.48 -8.29 16.97
C LEU A 100 11.55 -8.30 18.21
N SER A 101 10.84 -9.40 18.47
CA SER A 101 9.99 -9.63 19.63
C SER A 101 9.04 -8.46 19.92
N GLY A 102 8.52 -8.38 21.15
CA GLY A 102 7.29 -7.68 21.44
C GLY A 102 7.35 -6.33 22.15
N SER A 103 8.53 -5.86 22.61
CA SER A 103 8.55 -4.91 23.74
C SER A 103 9.83 -4.07 23.88
N ILE A 104 10.53 -3.77 22.79
CA ILE A 104 11.63 -2.78 22.85
C ILE A 104 11.11 -1.36 22.66
N SER A 105 11.56 -0.43 23.52
CA SER A 105 11.23 0.99 23.42
C SER A 105 12.47 1.85 23.16
N ILE A 106 12.37 2.77 22.20
CA ILE A 106 13.35 3.82 21.91
C ILE A 106 12.64 5.14 22.12
N THR A 107 12.96 5.82 23.20
CA THR A 107 12.18 6.97 23.68
C THR A 107 13.07 8.13 24.07
N GLY A 108 12.71 9.35 23.63
CA GLY A 108 13.43 10.57 24.00
C GLY A 108 14.86 10.64 23.45
N CYS A 109 15.20 9.84 22.44
CA CYS A 109 16.55 9.79 21.89
C CYS A 109 16.76 10.82 20.78
N SER A 110 18.01 11.26 20.57
CA SER A 110 18.38 12.00 19.35
C SER A 110 19.34 11.21 18.48
N PHE A 111 19.00 11.13 17.19
CA PHE A 111 19.82 10.61 16.12
C PHE A 111 20.35 11.79 15.29
N LEU A 112 21.59 12.16 15.56
CA LEU A 112 22.28 13.30 14.97
C LEU A 112 23.44 12.81 14.11
N MET A 113 23.86 13.62 13.13
CA MET A 113 24.97 13.27 12.24
C MET A 113 26.01 14.39 12.23
N TYR A 114 27.13 14.16 12.92
CA TYR A 114 28.22 15.13 13.04
C TYR A 114 29.27 15.03 11.92
N ALA A 115 29.07 14.13 10.96
CA ALA A 115 29.90 14.00 9.76
C ALA A 115 29.08 13.47 8.57
N SER A 116 29.27 14.05 7.37
CA SER A 116 28.59 13.65 6.14
C SER A 116 29.14 12.33 5.57
N GLY A 117 28.27 11.50 4.96
CA GLY A 117 28.68 10.34 4.14
C GLY A 117 29.21 9.11 4.88
N VAL A 118 29.15 9.09 6.22
CA VAL A 118 29.57 7.94 7.04
C VAL A 118 28.41 6.97 7.31
N ARG A 119 27.20 7.52 7.48
CA ARG A 119 26.01 6.79 7.92
C ARG A 119 25.35 6.06 6.76
N THR A 120 24.92 4.82 7.01
CA THR A 120 24.00 4.11 6.12
C THR A 120 22.55 4.23 6.61
N ALA A 121 22.30 4.11 7.91
CA ALA A 121 21.01 4.42 8.53
C ALA A 121 21.20 4.79 10.01
N ASP A 122 20.27 5.52 10.61
CA ASP A 122 20.29 5.72 12.07
C ASP A 122 19.91 4.39 12.76
N ILE A 123 18.82 3.78 12.33
CA ILE A 123 18.34 2.51 12.86
C ILE A 123 18.32 1.48 11.75
N TRP A 124 18.97 0.35 11.96
CA TRP A 124 18.84 -0.83 11.12
C TRP A 124 18.03 -1.90 11.87
N ILE A 125 16.91 -2.28 11.28
CA ILE A 125 16.03 -3.34 11.75
C ILE A 125 16.32 -4.57 10.88
N VAL A 126 16.70 -5.67 11.51
CA VAL A 126 16.87 -6.96 10.86
C VAL A 126 15.56 -7.75 10.99
N PRO A 127 14.97 -8.24 9.88
CA PRO A 127 13.70 -8.94 9.92
C PRO A 127 13.79 -10.24 10.74
N ASN A 128 12.64 -10.73 11.21
CA ASN A 128 12.55 -12.11 11.66
C ASN A 128 12.44 -13.04 10.45
N ASN A 129 13.42 -13.92 10.26
CA ASN A 129 13.47 -14.93 9.21
C ASN A 129 13.40 -16.36 9.74
N THR A 130 13.20 -16.56 11.05
CA THR A 130 13.21 -17.89 11.67
C THR A 130 11.82 -18.45 11.98
N ASP A 131 10.84 -17.58 12.15
CA ASP A 131 9.47 -17.97 12.49
C ASP A 131 8.53 -17.68 11.31
N SER A 132 7.54 -18.54 11.07
CA SER A 132 6.52 -18.29 10.05
C SER A 132 5.56 -17.18 10.49
N ASP A 133 4.89 -16.56 9.52
CA ASP A 133 3.73 -15.69 9.73
C ASP A 133 3.99 -14.47 10.63
N GLY A 134 5.23 -13.95 10.59
CA GLY A 134 5.62 -12.75 11.32
C GLY A 134 5.52 -12.82 12.84
N VAL A 135 5.51 -14.03 13.42
CA VAL A 135 5.68 -14.21 14.87
C VAL A 135 6.98 -13.53 15.31
N SER A 136 6.98 -12.85 16.46
CA SER A 136 8.17 -12.19 17.02
C SER A 136 8.89 -11.21 16.07
N ALA A 137 8.14 -10.59 15.16
CA ALA A 137 8.66 -9.69 14.13
C ALA A 137 8.51 -8.19 14.47
N GLY A 138 8.33 -7.82 15.73
CA GLY A 138 8.37 -6.41 16.17
C GLY A 138 7.07 -5.85 16.77
N HIS A 139 6.06 -6.69 17.00
CA HIS A 139 4.78 -6.25 17.57
C HIS A 139 4.96 -5.50 18.89
N GLY A 140 4.62 -4.22 18.98
CA GLY A 140 4.77 -3.48 20.23
C GLY A 140 6.16 -2.85 20.43
N ILE A 141 7.02 -2.87 19.41
CA ILE A 141 8.15 -1.94 19.34
C ILE A 141 7.61 -0.52 19.35
N LEU A 142 8.18 0.33 20.21
CA LEU A 142 7.80 1.72 20.35
C LEU A 142 8.98 2.64 20.04
N MET A 143 8.80 3.52 19.05
CA MET A 143 9.70 4.60 18.69
C MET A 143 8.99 5.91 19.05
N ASP A 144 9.21 6.43 20.26
CA ASP A 144 8.43 7.56 20.79
C ASP A 144 9.28 8.80 21.11
N ASN A 145 8.80 9.99 20.74
CA ASN A 145 9.40 11.26 21.16
C ASN A 145 10.91 11.39 20.82
N ASN A 146 11.33 10.83 19.69
CA ASN A 146 12.73 10.90 19.25
C ASN A 146 12.96 12.06 18.27
N LYS A 147 14.18 12.56 18.23
CA LYS A 147 14.65 13.51 17.21
C LYS A 147 15.51 12.78 16.17
N PHE A 148 15.10 12.85 14.91
CA PHE A 148 15.92 12.50 13.75
C PHE A 148 16.43 13.81 13.12
N GLY A 149 17.66 14.21 13.45
CA GLY A 149 18.26 15.47 13.00
C GLY A 149 18.77 15.41 11.55
N ASN A 150 18.83 16.54 10.85
CA ASN A 150 19.30 16.65 9.46
C ASN A 150 20.72 17.24 9.35
N GLU A 151 21.45 17.34 10.46
CA GLU A 151 22.82 17.85 10.48
C GLU A 151 23.69 17.00 9.53
N ASN A 152 24.38 17.62 8.57
CA ASN A 152 25.22 16.95 7.55
C ASN A 152 24.55 15.85 6.70
N MET A 153 23.22 15.80 6.70
CA MET A 153 22.45 14.82 5.92
C MET A 153 22.61 15.05 4.42
N LEU A 154 22.81 13.98 3.67
CA LEU A 154 22.87 14.01 2.21
C LEU A 154 21.49 13.78 1.58
N ALA A 155 21.37 14.10 0.28
CA ALA A 155 20.12 14.04 -0.47
C ALA A 155 19.58 12.63 -0.72
N ASP A 156 20.33 11.58 -0.39
CA ASP A 156 19.90 10.19 -0.55
C ASP A 156 19.98 9.39 0.77
N ASP A 157 20.21 10.09 1.89
CA ASP A 157 20.35 9.46 3.19
C ASP A 157 19.02 8.85 3.66
N VAL A 158 19.10 7.61 4.13
CA VAL A 158 18.00 6.87 4.76
C VAL A 158 18.12 6.96 6.28
N ARG A 159 16.99 7.06 6.99
CA ARG A 159 16.97 7.11 8.46
C ARG A 159 16.81 5.73 9.07
N VAL A 160 15.94 4.92 8.48
CA VAL A 160 15.65 3.56 8.94
C VAL A 160 15.88 2.58 7.79
N LEU A 161 16.70 1.56 8.04
CA LEU A 161 16.93 0.46 7.12
C LEU A 161 16.24 -0.79 7.63
N ILE A 162 15.51 -1.49 6.76
CA ILE A 162 14.99 -2.84 7.02
C ILE A 162 15.66 -3.81 6.05
N ALA A 163 16.52 -4.67 6.55
CA ALA A 163 17.32 -5.57 5.70
C ALA A 163 17.90 -6.74 6.50
N ASP A 164 18.13 -7.87 5.82
CA ASP A 164 18.85 -8.99 6.40
C ASP A 164 20.30 -8.64 6.74
N GLU A 165 20.88 -9.42 7.65
CA GLU A 165 22.33 -9.46 7.83
C GLU A 165 23.00 -10.13 6.62
N GLY A 166 24.09 -9.54 6.15
CA GLY A 166 25.01 -10.13 5.19
C GLY A 166 26.07 -11.01 5.87
N THR A 167 27.25 -11.10 5.26
CA THR A 167 28.34 -11.95 5.77
C THR A 167 29.00 -11.37 7.03
N GLY A 168 29.31 -12.23 7.99
CA GLY A 168 30.07 -11.90 9.21
C GLY A 168 29.99 -13.05 10.22
N THR A 169 30.58 -12.85 11.40
CA THR A 169 30.67 -13.87 12.45
C THR A 169 29.61 -13.65 13.52
N HIS A 170 29.38 -12.39 13.90
CA HIS A 170 28.44 -11.99 14.92
C HIS A 170 27.71 -10.72 14.50
N ARG A 171 26.59 -10.42 15.17
CA ARG A 171 25.73 -9.28 14.83
C ARG A 171 26.44 -7.92 14.85
N GLY A 172 27.54 -7.79 15.59
CA GLY A 172 28.34 -6.57 15.68
C GLY A 172 29.32 -6.37 14.51
N ASP A 173 29.54 -7.40 13.68
CA ASP A 173 30.43 -7.34 12.50
C ASP A 173 29.73 -7.68 11.17
N THR A 174 28.46 -8.10 11.21
CA THR A 174 27.62 -8.30 10.01
C THR A 174 26.97 -6.99 9.57
N PHE A 175 27.19 -6.57 8.32
CA PHE A 175 26.51 -5.44 7.69
C PHE A 175 25.31 -5.89 6.87
N HIS A 176 24.42 -4.97 6.48
CA HIS A 176 23.20 -5.33 5.78
C HIS A 176 23.47 -6.00 4.41
N SER A 177 22.59 -6.92 4.06
CA SER A 177 22.45 -7.45 2.71
C SER A 177 21.51 -6.56 1.91
N THR A 178 21.79 -6.38 0.62
CA THR A 178 20.88 -5.78 -0.35
C THR A 178 20.10 -6.83 -1.14
N THR A 179 20.24 -8.11 -0.76
CA THR A 179 19.47 -9.20 -1.37
C THR A 179 18.03 -9.08 -0.90
N TYR A 180 17.09 -9.12 -1.84
CA TYR A 180 15.68 -8.99 -1.54
C TYR A 180 15.14 -10.23 -0.82
N ASN A 181 14.43 -10.02 0.29
CA ASN A 181 13.91 -11.09 1.14
C ASN A 181 12.38 -11.12 1.10
N THR A 182 11.83 -12.19 0.52
CA THR A 182 10.37 -12.42 0.42
C THR A 182 9.78 -13.21 1.59
N THR A 183 10.61 -13.62 2.55
CA THR A 183 10.24 -14.54 3.65
C THR A 183 10.45 -13.95 5.04
N GLY A 184 11.29 -12.93 5.19
CA GLY A 184 11.50 -12.25 6.47
C GLY A 184 10.37 -11.28 6.77
N TYR A 185 10.07 -11.09 8.06
CA TYR A 185 8.98 -10.25 8.53
C TYR A 185 9.45 -9.13 9.45
N VAL A 186 8.81 -7.97 9.32
CA VAL A 186 8.85 -6.86 10.28
C VAL A 186 7.43 -6.34 10.43
N GLN A 187 6.90 -6.24 11.65
CA GLN A 187 5.55 -5.72 11.83
C GLN A 187 5.25 -5.11 13.19
N GLY A 188 4.20 -4.29 13.25
CA GLY A 188 3.62 -3.84 14.52
C GLY A 188 4.46 -2.78 15.24
N ILE A 189 5.29 -2.04 14.50
CA ILE A 189 6.13 -0.96 15.05
C ILE A 189 5.32 0.33 15.12
N ASN A 190 5.31 0.95 16.30
CA ASN A 190 4.65 2.23 16.53
C ASN A 190 5.67 3.38 16.58
N TRP A 191 5.47 4.37 15.73
CA TRP A 191 6.24 5.61 15.62
C TRP A 191 5.40 6.79 16.08
N SER A 192 5.56 7.21 17.34
CA SER A 192 4.75 8.27 17.92
C SER A 192 5.57 9.50 18.31
N ASN A 193 5.01 10.69 18.10
CA ASN A 193 5.58 11.96 18.60
C ASN A 193 7.01 12.27 18.14
N ASN A 194 7.49 11.66 17.06
CA ASN A 194 8.86 11.86 16.62
C ASN A 194 8.99 13.19 15.85
N ARG A 195 10.14 13.83 15.96
CA ARG A 195 10.55 14.95 15.10
C ARG A 195 11.53 14.43 14.06
N ILE A 196 11.15 14.48 12.79
CA ILE A 196 11.96 14.03 11.66
C ILE A 196 12.35 15.24 10.82
N SER A 197 13.60 15.69 10.91
CA SER A 197 14.13 16.72 10.02
C SER A 197 14.63 16.07 8.72
N SER A 198 14.45 16.76 7.60
CA SER A 198 15.04 16.44 6.29
C SER A 198 15.79 17.64 5.72
N VAL A 199 16.52 17.44 4.63
CA VAL A 199 17.04 18.54 3.81
C VAL A 199 16.04 18.90 2.70
N ALA A 200 16.12 20.13 2.18
CA ALA A 200 15.14 20.67 1.22
C ALA A 200 15.03 19.89 -0.10
N SER A 201 16.03 19.10 -0.47
CA SER A 201 16.10 18.35 -1.74
C SER A 201 16.50 16.90 -1.53
N ASN A 202 15.89 16.23 -0.55
CA ASN A 202 16.13 14.81 -0.29
C ASN A 202 15.26 13.94 -1.22
N ASN A 203 15.92 13.10 -2.01
CA ASN A 203 15.32 12.07 -2.84
C ASN A 203 15.22 10.72 -2.10
N GLY A 204 15.96 10.54 -1.00
CA GLY A 204 15.92 9.34 -0.17
C GLY A 204 14.59 9.15 0.57
N ALA A 205 14.29 7.91 0.92
CA ALA A 205 13.13 7.56 1.75
C ALA A 205 13.47 7.64 3.25
N PHE A 206 12.45 7.87 4.09
CA PHE A 206 12.63 7.81 5.54
C PHE A 206 13.00 6.38 5.98
N ILE A 207 12.24 5.40 5.50
CA ILE A 207 12.50 3.97 5.61
C ILE A 207 12.89 3.42 4.24
N LYS A 208 13.97 2.64 4.16
CA LYS A 208 14.27 1.80 2.99
C LYS A 208 14.26 0.34 3.40
N THR A 209 13.59 -0.50 2.62
CA THR A 209 13.44 -1.92 2.92
C THR A 209 13.87 -2.82 1.77
N TYR A 210 14.62 -3.86 2.09
CA TYR A 210 14.92 -5.01 1.21
C TYR A 210 14.10 -6.24 1.59
N VAL A 211 13.05 -6.05 2.39
CA VAL A 211 12.18 -7.08 2.91
C VAL A 211 10.76 -6.85 2.42
N ASP A 212 10.13 -7.90 1.91
CA ASP A 212 8.77 -7.87 1.34
C ASP A 212 7.71 -7.68 2.41
N ASN A 213 7.89 -8.34 3.55
CA ASN A 213 6.86 -8.40 4.57
C ASN A 213 7.08 -7.34 5.67
N VAL A 214 6.75 -6.07 5.36
CA VAL A 214 6.76 -4.95 6.32
C VAL A 214 5.33 -4.48 6.62
N TRP A 215 4.80 -4.86 7.78
CA TRP A 215 3.36 -4.89 8.05
C TRP A 215 2.94 -4.10 9.29
N ASN A 216 1.66 -3.76 9.39
CA ASN A 216 1.04 -3.21 10.59
C ASN A 216 1.84 -2.05 11.23
N MET A 217 2.31 -1.11 10.42
CA MET A 217 3.13 0.02 10.88
C MET A 217 2.22 1.17 11.30
N THR A 218 2.49 1.76 12.46
CA THR A 218 1.74 2.92 12.96
C THR A 218 2.67 4.11 13.04
N PHE A 219 2.24 5.24 12.47
CA PHE A 219 2.88 6.53 12.61
C PHE A 219 1.83 7.50 13.12
N GLU A 220 2.04 8.08 14.31
CA GLU A 220 1.08 8.97 14.94
C GLU A 220 1.74 10.23 15.48
N ARG A 221 1.17 11.39 15.21
CA ARG A 221 1.69 12.68 15.70
C ARG A 221 3.19 12.87 15.42
N THR A 222 3.71 12.23 14.37
CA THR A 222 5.11 12.32 13.98
C THR A 222 5.25 13.45 12.97
N ASN A 223 6.19 14.36 13.18
CA ASN A 223 6.30 15.58 12.38
C ASN A 223 7.52 15.51 11.46
N VAL A 224 7.31 15.66 10.15
CA VAL A 224 8.41 15.90 9.22
C VAL A 224 8.58 17.39 9.00
N ILE A 225 9.82 17.87 9.14
CA ILE A 225 10.15 19.30 9.16
C ILE A 225 11.42 19.60 8.33
N ASP A 226 11.68 20.88 8.07
CA ASP A 226 12.88 21.43 7.39
C ASP A 226 13.12 20.96 5.93
N GLY A 227 12.37 19.96 5.45
CA GLY A 227 12.41 19.40 4.10
C GLY A 227 11.39 18.27 3.94
N GLN A 228 11.55 17.47 2.88
CA GLN A 228 10.67 16.34 2.55
C GLN A 228 11.50 15.08 2.32
N TYR A 229 10.90 13.89 2.30
CA TYR A 229 11.53 12.64 1.84
C TYR A 229 10.87 12.17 0.53
N GLY A 230 11.49 11.30 -0.26
CA GLY A 230 10.85 10.67 -1.42
C GLY A 230 9.62 9.86 -1.01
N TYR A 231 9.84 8.91 -0.10
CA TYR A 231 8.81 8.05 0.48
C TYR A 231 8.87 8.01 2.01
N LEU A 232 7.74 7.68 2.67
CA LEU A 232 7.82 7.18 4.05
C LEU A 232 8.56 5.85 4.08
N CYS A 233 8.22 4.92 3.18
CA CYS A 233 8.90 3.65 3.00
C CYS A 233 9.14 3.33 1.52
N GLU A 234 10.40 3.09 1.14
CA GLU A 234 10.77 2.61 -0.19
C GLU A 234 11.18 1.14 -0.12
N PHE A 235 10.47 0.28 -0.87
CA PHE A 235 10.85 -1.10 -1.11
C PHE A 235 11.84 -1.18 -2.27
N ALA A 236 12.92 -1.94 -2.10
CA ALA A 236 14.02 -2.00 -3.06
C ALA A 236 13.66 -2.64 -4.41
N GLU A 237 12.71 -3.56 -4.44
CA GLU A 237 12.27 -4.23 -5.67
C GLU A 237 10.78 -3.99 -5.94
N ILE A 238 10.20 -4.65 -6.94
CA ILE A 238 8.74 -4.72 -7.17
C ILE A 238 8.22 -6.01 -6.54
N GLN A 239 7.01 -5.97 -5.98
CA GLN A 239 6.39 -7.14 -5.37
C GLN A 239 6.02 -8.18 -6.43
N THR A 240 6.27 -9.45 -6.13
CA THR A 240 6.01 -10.57 -7.06
C THR A 240 4.81 -11.43 -6.65
N ASN A 241 4.21 -11.19 -5.47
CA ASN A 241 3.09 -11.98 -4.94
C ASN A 241 1.98 -11.08 -4.39
N ASP A 242 0.78 -11.24 -4.95
CA ASP A 242 -0.43 -10.50 -4.58
C ASP A 242 -0.99 -10.86 -3.18
N SER A 243 -0.59 -12.01 -2.62
CA SER A 243 -1.09 -12.47 -1.31
C SER A 243 -0.59 -11.62 -0.14
N ALA A 244 0.49 -10.85 -0.33
CA ALA A 244 1.04 -9.96 0.67
C ALA A 244 0.40 -8.56 0.66
N TYR A 245 -0.89 -8.43 0.29
CA TYR A 245 -1.69 -7.19 0.46
C TYR A 245 -2.83 -7.11 1.52
N VAL A 246 -3.26 -8.20 2.18
CA VAL A 246 -4.41 -8.24 3.10
C VAL A 246 -4.23 -8.09 4.62
N GLU A 247 -3.08 -8.36 5.24
CA GLU A 247 -2.92 -8.22 6.72
C GLU A 247 -2.29 -6.86 7.12
N TYR A 248 -2.19 -5.92 6.18
CA TYR A 248 -1.16 -4.88 6.17
C TYR A 248 -1.74 -3.48 6.31
N ALA A 249 -2.51 -3.24 7.37
CA ALA A 249 -3.00 -1.90 7.62
C ALA A 249 -1.85 -1.02 8.15
N TRP A 250 -1.55 0.09 7.47
CA TRP A 250 -0.67 1.11 8.02
C TRP A 250 -1.54 2.27 8.53
N ASN A 251 -1.35 2.69 9.77
CA ASN A 251 -1.94 3.94 10.24
C ASN A 251 -0.89 5.05 10.08
N VAL A 252 -1.17 6.07 9.28
CA VAL A 252 -0.19 7.12 8.94
C VAL A 252 -0.78 8.50 9.22
N ASP A 253 -0.47 8.99 10.42
CA ASP A 253 -0.66 10.35 10.87
C ASP A 253 0.72 11.03 11.03
N ILE A 254 1.15 11.68 9.94
CA ILE A 254 2.41 12.44 9.88
C ILE A 254 2.14 13.85 9.32
N PRO A 255 1.75 14.84 10.13
CA PRO A 255 1.60 16.21 9.65
C PRO A 255 2.97 16.83 9.30
N SER A 256 2.99 17.73 8.31
CA SER A 256 4.12 18.64 8.15
C SER A 256 3.91 19.90 8.98
N THR A 257 4.97 20.41 9.59
CA THR A 257 4.89 21.67 10.37
C THR A 257 5.16 22.91 9.50
N TYR A 258 5.67 22.74 8.28
CA TYR A 258 6.06 23.84 7.40
C TYR A 258 5.02 24.10 6.30
N GLY A 259 4.19 25.12 6.48
CA GLY A 259 3.43 25.77 5.40
C GLY A 259 2.46 24.89 4.58
N MET A 260 2.00 23.75 5.12
CA MET A 260 1.19 22.76 4.39
C MET A 260 1.92 22.11 3.19
N VAL A 261 3.25 22.03 3.22
CA VAL A 261 4.05 21.26 2.26
C VAL A 261 3.97 19.78 2.65
N PRO A 262 3.58 18.84 1.78
CA PRO A 262 3.51 17.42 2.16
C PRO A 262 4.86 16.91 2.71
N PRO A 263 4.91 15.98 3.67
CA PRO A 263 6.18 15.47 4.19
C PRO A 263 6.94 14.58 3.19
N PHE A 264 6.26 14.10 2.15
CA PHE A 264 6.82 13.23 1.11
C PHE A 264 6.67 13.87 -0.28
N THR A 265 7.68 13.70 -1.15
CA THR A 265 7.71 14.20 -2.55
C THR A 265 7.25 13.19 -3.58
N ILE A 266 7.05 11.92 -3.20
CA ILE A 266 6.40 10.92 -4.04
C ILE A 266 5.21 10.25 -3.33
N GLY A 267 5.34 9.77 -2.09
CA GLY A 267 4.19 9.24 -1.34
C GLY A 267 4.53 8.46 -0.08
N VAL A 268 3.56 7.74 0.47
CA VAL A 268 3.80 6.88 1.65
C VAL A 268 4.69 5.69 1.29
N SER A 269 4.46 5.07 0.13
CA SER A 269 5.24 3.92 -0.32
C SER A 269 5.32 3.87 -1.83
N ASN A 270 6.37 3.25 -2.36
CA ASN A 270 6.50 2.90 -3.78
C ASN A 270 5.76 1.58 -4.13
N ARG A 271 5.06 0.99 -3.15
CA ARG A 271 4.23 -0.21 -3.27
C ARG A 271 2.89 -0.07 -2.54
N PRO A 272 1.86 -0.84 -2.93
CA PRO A 272 0.65 -0.97 -2.13
C PRO A 272 0.98 -1.62 -0.78
N VAL A 273 0.68 -0.93 0.32
CA VAL A 273 0.91 -1.41 1.70
C VAL A 273 -0.42 -1.56 2.43
N GLY A 274 -1.33 -2.35 1.84
CA GLY A 274 -2.67 -2.62 2.37
C GLY A 274 -3.52 -1.35 2.62
N VAL A 275 -4.34 -1.39 3.68
CA VAL A 275 -5.18 -0.25 4.10
C VAL A 275 -4.27 0.80 4.74
N VAL A 276 -4.04 1.91 4.05
CA VAL A 276 -3.39 3.07 4.71
C VAL A 276 -4.45 4.02 5.23
N GLU A 277 -4.38 4.45 6.48
CA GLU A 277 -5.16 5.59 6.98
C GLU A 277 -4.28 6.83 6.95
N ASP A 278 -4.48 7.73 5.97
CA ASP A 278 -3.73 8.98 5.82
C ASP A 278 -4.65 10.18 6.11
N TRP A 279 -4.46 10.80 7.27
CA TRP A 279 -5.29 11.91 7.77
C TRP A 279 -4.85 13.29 7.27
N TYR A 280 -3.62 13.42 6.77
CA TYR A 280 -2.96 14.72 6.56
C TYR A 280 -2.52 14.99 5.12
N GLN A 281 -2.98 14.19 4.15
CA GLN A 281 -2.83 14.46 2.72
C GLN A 281 -1.36 14.37 2.27
N LEU A 282 -0.64 13.32 2.69
CA LEU A 282 0.82 13.27 2.58
C LEU A 282 1.34 12.96 1.17
N GLN A 283 0.44 12.81 0.20
CA GLN A 283 0.80 12.59 -1.19
C GLN A 283 0.98 13.92 -1.95
N PRO A 284 2.14 14.13 -2.57
CA PRO A 284 2.45 15.32 -3.35
C PRO A 284 1.77 15.31 -4.72
N ASP A 285 1.71 16.50 -5.30
CA ASP A 285 0.96 16.86 -6.51
C ASP A 285 1.54 16.33 -7.84
N ALA A 286 2.55 15.43 -7.80
CA ALA A 286 3.13 14.86 -9.01
C ALA A 286 2.27 13.71 -9.56
N GLU A 287 2.12 13.66 -10.89
CA GLU A 287 1.24 12.76 -11.67
C GLU A 287 1.55 11.24 -11.57
N VAL A 288 2.27 10.78 -10.55
CA VAL A 288 2.80 9.41 -10.50
C VAL A 288 2.49 8.74 -9.17
N LEU A 289 1.41 7.96 -9.17
CA LEU A 289 1.33 6.78 -8.30
C LEU A 289 1.79 5.58 -9.14
N VAL A 290 3.07 5.23 -8.93
CA VAL A 290 3.87 4.11 -9.46
C VAL A 290 4.20 4.19 -10.98
N PRO A 291 5.46 3.92 -11.41
CA PRO A 291 5.84 3.82 -12.82
C PRO A 291 5.26 2.54 -13.44
N GLY A 292 3.98 2.57 -13.76
CA GLY A 292 3.42 1.72 -14.82
C GLY A 292 3.34 2.58 -16.06
N SER A 293 4.18 2.35 -17.06
CA SER A 293 3.90 2.83 -18.41
C SER A 293 2.61 2.16 -18.83
N GLY A 294 1.46 2.84 -18.65
CA GLY A 294 0.14 2.25 -18.79
C GLY A 294 0.07 1.29 -19.99
N GLY A 295 0.08 0.00 -19.68
CA GLY A 295 0.11 -1.10 -20.63
C GLY A 295 -1.07 -2.01 -20.39
N ASP A 296 -1.40 -2.84 -21.37
CA ASP A 296 -2.47 -3.83 -21.24
C ASP A 296 -2.02 -4.92 -20.27
N ASP A 297 -2.67 -5.01 -19.12
CA ASP A 297 -2.44 -6.06 -18.13
C ASP A 297 -3.37 -7.26 -18.42
N ALA A 298 -2.80 -8.45 -18.53
CA ALA A 298 -3.54 -9.69 -18.75
C ALA A 298 -4.48 -10.03 -17.56
N GLU A 299 -4.22 -9.47 -16.38
CA GLU A 299 -5.06 -9.66 -15.18
C GLU A 299 -6.10 -8.56 -14.99
N TYR A 300 -6.31 -7.72 -16.00
CA TYR A 300 -7.33 -6.68 -15.94
C TYR A 300 -8.73 -7.28 -15.76
N VAL A 301 -9.39 -6.90 -14.67
CA VAL A 301 -10.82 -7.18 -14.45
C VAL A 301 -11.51 -5.88 -14.08
N ASN A 302 -12.40 -5.38 -14.95
CA ASN A 302 -13.23 -4.22 -14.62
C ASN A 302 -14.23 -4.58 -13.53
N LEU A 303 -14.12 -3.91 -12.39
CA LEU A 303 -15.04 -4.06 -11.27
C LEU A 303 -16.19 -3.07 -11.36
N GLY A 304 -15.92 -1.82 -11.73
CA GLY A 304 -16.94 -0.82 -11.96
C GLY A 304 -16.43 0.43 -12.67
N SER A 305 -17.33 1.09 -13.41
CA SER A 305 -17.04 2.32 -14.14
C SER A 305 -18.22 3.29 -14.02
N PHE A 306 -17.99 4.42 -13.35
CA PHE A 306 -18.94 5.52 -13.17
C PHE A 306 -18.39 6.72 -13.92
N ILE A 307 -18.68 6.77 -15.21
CA ILE A 307 -18.03 7.66 -16.15
C ILE A 307 -18.75 9.02 -16.21
N GLY A 308 -20.06 9.00 -16.05
CA GLY A 308 -20.93 10.17 -16.18
C GLY A 308 -21.52 10.62 -14.85
N ASN A 309 -21.99 11.87 -14.83
CA ASN A 309 -22.76 12.44 -13.74
C ASN A 309 -23.95 11.55 -13.37
N ALA A 310 -24.61 10.89 -14.33
CA ALA A 310 -25.75 10.00 -14.07
C ALA A 310 -25.39 8.77 -13.24
N ASP A 311 -24.14 8.28 -13.33
CA ASP A 311 -23.69 7.05 -12.67
C ASP A 311 -23.40 7.27 -11.18
N LEU A 312 -23.25 8.53 -10.75
CA LEU A 312 -22.93 8.90 -9.37
C LEU A 312 -24.21 9.16 -8.58
N THR A 313 -24.34 8.62 -7.38
CA THR A 313 -25.44 8.93 -6.46
C THR A 313 -24.98 9.93 -5.40
N VAL A 314 -25.87 10.79 -4.91
CA VAL A 314 -25.54 11.75 -3.85
C VAL A 314 -25.70 11.12 -2.47
N THR A 315 -24.87 11.53 -1.51
CA THR A 315 -24.96 11.12 -0.09
C THR A 315 -24.90 12.33 0.84
N GLY A 316 -25.40 12.20 2.07
CA GLY A 316 -25.37 13.24 3.09
C GLY A 316 -26.04 14.55 2.66
N SER A 317 -27.20 14.46 1.99
CA SER A 317 -27.97 15.61 1.47
C SER A 317 -27.21 16.50 0.47
N ALA A 318 -26.11 16.01 -0.12
CA ALA A 318 -25.42 16.71 -1.18
C ALA A 318 -26.29 16.84 -2.43
N THR A 319 -25.96 17.81 -3.27
CA THR A 319 -26.50 17.94 -4.62
C THR A 319 -25.38 17.85 -5.65
N LYS A 320 -25.71 17.51 -6.89
CA LYS A 320 -24.75 17.47 -8.00
C LYS A 320 -25.34 18.15 -9.23
N ALA A 321 -24.48 18.82 -9.99
CA ALA A 321 -24.79 19.37 -11.31
C ALA A 321 -23.76 18.87 -12.32
N THR A 322 -24.14 18.77 -13.59
CA THR A 322 -23.20 18.39 -14.65
C THR A 322 -22.18 19.49 -14.89
N THR A 323 -20.91 19.12 -15.05
CA THR A 323 -19.79 20.03 -15.33
C THR A 323 -18.82 19.39 -16.33
N PRO A 324 -17.99 20.16 -17.05
CA PRO A 324 -16.98 19.59 -17.95
C PRO A 324 -15.94 18.75 -17.20
N ASP A 325 -15.63 17.57 -17.72
CA ASP A 325 -14.56 16.68 -17.25
C ASP A 325 -13.17 17.14 -17.72
N ILE A 326 -12.14 16.34 -17.47
CA ILE A 326 -10.75 16.65 -17.86
C ILE A 326 -10.57 16.85 -19.39
N TYR A 327 -11.47 16.31 -20.20
CA TYR A 327 -11.46 16.42 -21.66
C TYR A 327 -12.43 17.48 -22.18
N GLY A 328 -13.06 18.25 -21.29
CA GLY A 328 -14.04 19.26 -21.64
C GLY A 328 -15.42 18.72 -22.00
N THR A 329 -15.68 17.42 -21.80
CA THR A 329 -16.98 16.81 -22.07
C THR A 329 -17.90 16.96 -20.85
N ALA A 330 -19.21 17.17 -21.06
CA ALA A 330 -20.18 17.37 -19.99
C ALA A 330 -20.55 16.06 -19.26
N ARG A 331 -19.56 15.38 -18.69
CA ARG A 331 -19.70 14.07 -18.03
C ARG A 331 -19.38 14.09 -16.54
N ALA A 332 -18.67 15.10 -16.03
CA ALA A 332 -18.34 15.17 -14.62
C ALA A 332 -19.49 15.78 -13.78
N SER A 333 -19.35 15.68 -12.47
CA SER A 333 -20.24 16.28 -11.48
C SER A 333 -19.54 17.40 -10.72
N GLU A 334 -20.16 18.58 -10.65
CA GLU A 334 -19.90 19.55 -9.60
C GLU A 334 -20.81 19.24 -8.41
N VAL A 335 -20.19 18.85 -7.32
CA VAL A 335 -20.87 18.40 -6.10
C VAL A 335 -20.93 19.58 -5.13
N THR A 336 -22.11 19.83 -4.57
CA THR A 336 -22.32 20.80 -3.49
C THR A 336 -22.66 20.03 -2.21
N ALA A 337 -21.70 19.96 -1.29
CA ALA A 337 -21.83 19.33 0.01
C ALA A 337 -22.65 20.22 0.98
N ALA A 338 -23.57 19.60 1.71
CA ALA A 338 -24.47 20.25 2.65
C ALA A 338 -23.90 20.31 4.08
N SER A 339 -22.94 19.46 4.42
CA SER A 339 -22.31 19.38 5.75
C SER A 339 -20.87 18.87 5.67
N ALA A 340 -20.14 19.03 6.77
CA ALA A 340 -18.87 18.34 6.96
C ALA A 340 -19.10 16.82 7.10
N SER A 341 -18.20 16.04 6.48
CA SER A 341 -18.16 14.58 6.50
C SER A 341 -19.40 13.88 5.90
N ASN A 342 -19.16 12.85 5.08
CA ASN A 342 -20.19 12.02 4.44
C ASN A 342 -21.19 12.75 3.51
N SER A 343 -21.03 14.04 3.22
CA SER A 343 -21.79 14.77 2.20
C SER A 343 -21.01 14.82 0.88
N GLY A 344 -21.52 14.16 -0.16
CA GLY A 344 -20.76 13.97 -1.40
C GLY A 344 -21.44 13.09 -2.43
N VAL A 345 -20.65 12.31 -3.17
CA VAL A 345 -21.11 11.35 -4.18
C VAL A 345 -20.56 9.96 -3.93
N PHE A 346 -21.27 8.94 -4.40
CA PHE A 346 -20.79 7.56 -4.40
C PHE A 346 -21.19 6.78 -5.65
N GLY A 347 -20.44 5.72 -5.94
CA GLY A 347 -20.77 4.68 -6.91
C GLY A 347 -20.75 3.32 -6.23
N PHE A 348 -21.79 2.51 -6.42
CA PHE A 348 -21.81 1.13 -5.92
C PHE A 348 -20.96 0.24 -6.80
N VAL A 349 -20.09 -0.56 -6.21
CA VAL A 349 -19.38 -1.62 -6.95
C VAL A 349 -20.43 -2.48 -7.65
N PRO A 350 -20.47 -2.48 -8.99
CA PRO A 350 -21.52 -3.14 -9.75
C PRO A 350 -21.60 -4.63 -9.43
N SER A 351 -22.82 -5.12 -9.27
CA SER A 351 -23.15 -6.53 -9.40
C SER A 351 -23.93 -6.75 -10.69
N ILE A 352 -23.87 -7.98 -11.19
CA ILE A 352 -24.72 -8.43 -12.29
C ILE A 352 -25.79 -9.32 -11.68
N ALA A 353 -27.06 -9.03 -11.99
CA ALA A 353 -28.15 -9.89 -11.54
C ALA A 353 -28.07 -11.24 -12.26
N ILE A 354 -28.21 -12.33 -11.51
CA ILE A 354 -28.29 -13.68 -12.07
C ILE A 354 -29.76 -14.07 -12.16
N SER A 355 -30.20 -14.37 -13.38
CA SER A 355 -31.56 -14.77 -13.70
C SER A 355 -31.85 -16.23 -13.32
N ALA A 356 -30.84 -17.12 -13.40
CA ALA A 356 -30.93 -18.50 -12.94
C ALA A 356 -29.58 -19.06 -12.49
N LEU A 357 -29.59 -19.87 -11.43
CA LEU A 357 -28.45 -20.71 -11.01
C LEU A 357 -28.93 -22.15 -10.92
N THR A 358 -28.37 -23.04 -11.73
CA THR A 358 -28.76 -24.45 -11.76
C THR A 358 -27.55 -25.36 -11.63
N ARG A 359 -27.57 -26.26 -10.65
CA ARG A 359 -26.55 -27.28 -10.43
C ARG A 359 -26.96 -28.63 -11.02
N ALA A 360 -26.10 -29.18 -11.84
CA ALA A 360 -26.19 -30.56 -12.33
C ALA A 360 -24.82 -31.22 -12.25
N SER A 361 -24.73 -32.36 -11.54
CA SER A 361 -23.49 -33.15 -11.42
C SER A 361 -22.29 -32.34 -10.95
N ASN A 362 -22.47 -31.54 -9.89
CA ASN A 362 -21.48 -30.64 -9.30
C ASN A 362 -21.00 -29.46 -10.20
N VAL A 363 -21.64 -29.26 -11.35
CA VAL A 363 -21.42 -28.08 -12.20
C VAL A 363 -22.64 -27.16 -12.08
N VAL A 364 -22.40 -25.89 -11.77
CA VAL A 364 -23.42 -24.86 -11.75
C VAL A 364 -23.35 -24.07 -13.04
N THR A 365 -24.49 -23.89 -13.70
CA THR A 365 -24.67 -22.92 -14.79
C THR A 365 -25.34 -21.68 -14.22
N ALA A 366 -24.75 -20.52 -14.48
CA ALA A 366 -25.23 -19.22 -14.05
C ALA A 366 -25.63 -18.39 -15.27
N ASP A 367 -26.91 -18.06 -15.38
CA ASP A 367 -27.46 -17.26 -16.47
C ASP A 367 -27.65 -15.82 -15.97
N CYS A 368 -26.86 -14.89 -16.49
CA CYS A 368 -26.86 -13.49 -16.10
C CYS A 368 -27.97 -12.72 -16.83
N ALA A 369 -28.48 -11.66 -16.20
CA ALA A 369 -29.46 -10.77 -16.82
C ALA A 369 -28.84 -9.79 -17.83
N ALA A 370 -27.51 -9.76 -17.93
CA ALA A 370 -26.74 -8.95 -18.85
C ALA A 370 -25.36 -9.58 -19.07
N ALA A 371 -24.70 -9.17 -20.15
CA ALA A 371 -23.40 -9.71 -20.53
C ALA A 371 -22.39 -9.57 -19.39
N HIS A 372 -21.75 -10.69 -19.02
CA HIS A 372 -20.91 -10.76 -17.83
C HIS A 372 -19.45 -10.36 -18.09
N GLY A 373 -18.97 -10.49 -19.34
CA GLY A 373 -17.61 -10.16 -19.74
C GLY A 373 -16.54 -10.97 -18.99
N LEU A 374 -16.86 -12.22 -18.65
CA LEU A 374 -15.99 -13.12 -17.89
C LEU A 374 -15.17 -13.98 -18.83
N GLN A 375 -14.05 -14.48 -18.34
CA GLN A 375 -13.20 -15.45 -19.00
C GLN A 375 -12.99 -16.68 -18.11
N VAL A 376 -12.64 -17.80 -18.73
CA VAL A 376 -12.27 -19.03 -18.00
C VAL A 376 -11.09 -18.73 -17.08
N GLY A 377 -11.15 -19.21 -15.84
CA GLY A 377 -10.13 -18.98 -14.82
C GLY A 377 -10.34 -17.70 -13.99
N GLN A 378 -11.28 -16.83 -14.34
CA GLN A 378 -11.55 -15.63 -13.53
C GLN A 378 -12.23 -15.97 -12.20
N PHE A 379 -11.92 -15.19 -11.18
CA PHE A 379 -12.56 -15.26 -9.88
C PHE A 379 -13.93 -14.57 -9.89
N VAL A 380 -14.91 -15.16 -9.22
CA VAL A 380 -16.24 -14.60 -9.03
C VAL A 380 -16.78 -14.91 -7.64
N THR A 381 -17.59 -14.00 -7.11
CA THR A 381 -18.37 -14.24 -5.90
C THR A 381 -19.85 -14.25 -6.23
N ILE A 382 -20.54 -15.32 -5.81
CA ILE A 382 -21.99 -15.48 -5.93
C ILE A 382 -22.61 -15.21 -4.56
N ALA A 383 -23.57 -14.29 -4.52
CA ALA A 383 -24.26 -13.91 -3.30
C ALA A 383 -25.77 -13.82 -3.48
N SER A 384 -26.49 -13.74 -2.37
CA SER A 384 -27.94 -13.54 -2.31
C SER A 384 -28.79 -14.68 -2.91
N ALA A 385 -28.22 -15.84 -3.25
CA ALA A 385 -29.00 -17.02 -3.58
C ALA A 385 -29.79 -17.50 -2.35
N THR A 386 -31.08 -17.78 -2.56
CA THR A 386 -32.00 -18.38 -1.59
C THR A 386 -32.51 -19.73 -2.10
N GLY A 387 -33.19 -20.51 -1.26
CA GLY A 387 -33.59 -21.88 -1.60
C GLY A 387 -32.40 -22.83 -1.44
N ASP A 388 -31.55 -22.95 -2.47
CA ASP A 388 -30.25 -23.61 -2.35
C ASP A 388 -29.15 -22.58 -2.07
N THR A 389 -28.94 -22.26 -0.80
CA THR A 389 -27.93 -21.28 -0.34
C THR A 389 -26.49 -21.77 -0.49
N SER A 390 -26.29 -23.07 -0.76
CA SER A 390 -24.94 -23.63 -1.00
C SER A 390 -24.35 -23.24 -2.35
N LEU A 391 -25.14 -22.55 -3.19
CA LEU A 391 -24.69 -21.93 -4.44
C LEU A 391 -23.98 -20.59 -4.22
N ASN A 392 -24.15 -19.95 -3.05
CA ASN A 392 -23.37 -18.77 -2.67
C ASN A 392 -21.92 -19.17 -2.39
N GLY A 393 -20.99 -18.24 -2.58
CA GLY A 393 -19.57 -18.45 -2.28
C GLY A 393 -18.65 -17.86 -3.31
N GLU A 394 -17.37 -18.18 -3.16
CA GLU A 394 -16.27 -17.77 -4.02
C GLU A 394 -15.89 -18.91 -4.96
N TYR A 395 -15.77 -18.62 -6.24
CA TYR A 395 -15.58 -19.62 -7.27
C TYR A 395 -14.66 -19.13 -8.39
N THR A 396 -14.10 -20.09 -9.12
CA THR A 396 -13.40 -19.85 -10.38
C THR A 396 -14.31 -20.22 -11.54
N VAL A 397 -14.37 -19.37 -12.57
CA VAL A 397 -15.11 -19.63 -13.81
C VAL A 397 -14.49 -20.84 -14.51
N ALA A 398 -15.26 -21.92 -14.64
CA ALA A 398 -14.82 -23.17 -15.26
C ALA A 398 -15.01 -23.16 -16.78
N SER A 399 -16.09 -22.53 -17.28
CA SER A 399 -16.35 -22.34 -18.70
C SER A 399 -17.21 -21.11 -18.93
N VAL A 400 -17.07 -20.47 -20.09
CA VAL A 400 -17.95 -19.40 -20.57
C VAL A 400 -18.79 -20.01 -21.68
N VAL A 401 -20.10 -20.09 -21.47
CA VAL A 401 -21.05 -20.72 -22.40
C VAL A 401 -21.37 -19.75 -23.53
N ASP A 402 -21.67 -18.50 -23.18
CA ASP A 402 -21.87 -17.37 -24.09
C ASP A 402 -21.64 -16.04 -23.35
N LEU A 403 -22.17 -14.92 -23.86
CA LEU A 403 -21.98 -13.60 -23.26
C LEU A 403 -22.72 -13.43 -21.92
N ASP A 404 -23.82 -14.18 -21.73
CA ASP A 404 -24.73 -14.06 -20.59
C ASP A 404 -24.62 -15.28 -19.65
N SER A 405 -24.03 -16.39 -20.07
CA SER A 405 -23.96 -17.63 -19.29
C SER A 405 -22.54 -18.17 -19.08
N PHE A 406 -22.25 -18.59 -17.85
CA PHE A 406 -20.99 -19.25 -17.49
C PHE A 406 -21.21 -20.39 -16.50
N THR A 407 -20.18 -21.21 -16.26
CA THR A 407 -20.24 -22.32 -15.30
C THR A 407 -19.15 -22.25 -14.23
N TYR A 408 -19.43 -22.79 -13.05
CA TYR A 408 -18.44 -23.03 -11.99
C TYR A 408 -18.70 -24.35 -11.25
N ALA A 409 -17.70 -24.85 -10.53
CA ALA A 409 -17.83 -26.08 -9.75
C ALA A 409 -18.40 -25.80 -8.35
N SER A 410 -19.42 -26.55 -7.93
CA SER A 410 -19.94 -26.52 -6.55
C SER A 410 -20.47 -27.90 -6.17
N THR A 411 -19.96 -28.49 -5.09
CA THR A 411 -20.32 -29.85 -4.67
C THR A 411 -21.65 -29.87 -3.93
N GLY A 412 -22.61 -30.68 -4.39
CA GLY A 412 -23.91 -30.81 -3.73
C GLY A 412 -24.95 -31.55 -4.58
N SER A 413 -26.17 -31.68 -4.04
CA SER A 413 -27.28 -32.27 -4.79
C SER A 413 -27.67 -31.39 -5.98
N ASN A 414 -28.18 -32.00 -7.05
CA ASN A 414 -28.74 -31.25 -8.17
C ASN A 414 -29.90 -30.37 -7.67
N GLY A 415 -29.96 -29.13 -8.14
CA GLY A 415 -30.89 -28.14 -7.64
C GLY A 415 -30.72 -26.78 -8.30
N SER A 416 -31.55 -25.81 -7.93
CA SER A 416 -31.49 -24.44 -8.45
C SER A 416 -31.73 -23.43 -7.34
N ALA A 417 -31.09 -22.25 -7.43
CA ALA A 417 -31.38 -21.15 -6.51
C ALA A 417 -32.63 -20.36 -6.91
N THR A 418 -33.22 -19.67 -5.93
CA THR A 418 -34.21 -18.61 -6.08
C THR A 418 -33.70 -17.30 -5.46
N GLY A 419 -34.44 -16.19 -5.56
CA GLY A 419 -34.24 -15.00 -4.71
C GLY A 419 -33.23 -13.96 -5.20
N SER A 420 -33.18 -13.70 -6.51
CA SER A 420 -32.34 -12.66 -7.13
C SER A 420 -30.85 -12.74 -6.76
N PRO A 421 -30.16 -13.87 -7.07
CA PRO A 421 -28.73 -13.98 -6.86
C PRO A 421 -27.94 -12.90 -7.62
N LEU A 422 -26.77 -12.56 -7.11
CA LEU A 422 -25.89 -11.53 -7.63
C LEU A 422 -24.50 -12.09 -7.90
N LEU A 423 -23.95 -11.70 -9.04
CA LEU A 423 -22.56 -11.94 -9.43
C LEU A 423 -21.71 -10.71 -9.10
N TYR A 424 -20.62 -10.93 -8.39
CA TYR A 424 -19.55 -9.95 -8.14
C TYR A 424 -18.24 -10.45 -8.75
N LYS A 425 -17.47 -9.52 -9.32
CA LYS A 425 -16.18 -9.80 -9.98
C LYS A 425 -14.97 -9.44 -9.14
N TYR A 426 -15.19 -8.85 -7.96
CA TYR A 426 -14.07 -8.47 -7.11
C TYR A 426 -13.52 -9.72 -6.43
N GLU A 427 -12.20 -9.81 -6.38
CA GLU A 427 -11.44 -10.90 -5.79
C GLU A 427 -10.82 -10.37 -4.48
N PRO A 428 -11.17 -10.95 -3.31
CA PRO A 428 -10.47 -10.68 -2.07
C PRO A 428 -8.97 -10.85 -2.26
N ARG A 429 -8.15 -10.08 -1.52
CA ARG A 429 -6.67 -10.17 -1.57
C ARG A 429 -6.01 -9.74 -2.88
N LYS A 430 -6.76 -9.42 -3.93
CA LYS A 430 -6.18 -8.98 -5.21
C LYS A 430 -5.96 -7.49 -5.27
N LEU A 431 -4.81 -7.08 -5.83
CA LEU A 431 -4.51 -5.68 -6.11
C LEU A 431 -5.64 -5.06 -6.93
N THR A 432 -6.17 -3.95 -6.41
CA THR A 432 -7.26 -3.21 -7.01
C THR A 432 -6.86 -1.75 -7.14
N TRP A 433 -7.19 -1.14 -8.26
CA TRP A 433 -6.98 0.27 -8.52
C TRP A 433 -8.31 0.99 -8.48
N LEU A 434 -8.35 2.07 -7.71
CA LEU A 434 -9.36 3.11 -7.82
C LEU A 434 -8.80 4.27 -8.63
N GLU A 435 -9.43 4.59 -9.75
CA GLU A 435 -9.21 5.85 -10.46
C GLU A 435 -10.36 6.79 -10.25
N VAL A 436 -10.05 8.07 -10.02
CA VAL A 436 -11.08 9.12 -9.93
C VAL A 436 -10.50 10.46 -10.35
N ASP A 437 -11.21 11.19 -11.17
CA ASP A 437 -10.86 12.58 -11.43
C ASP A 437 -11.42 13.49 -10.36
N VAL A 438 -10.58 14.40 -9.88
CA VAL A 438 -10.98 15.41 -8.91
C VAL A 438 -10.45 16.78 -9.30
N ALA A 439 -11.19 17.83 -8.94
CA ALA A 439 -10.77 19.22 -9.05
C ALA A 439 -11.49 20.09 -8.02
N ARG A 440 -10.93 21.26 -7.72
CA ARG A 440 -11.64 22.31 -6.97
C ARG A 440 -12.96 22.67 -7.63
N GLY A 441 -13.97 22.99 -6.82
CA GLY A 441 -15.23 23.57 -7.28
C GLY A 441 -14.99 24.91 -7.99
N LEU A 442 -15.91 25.34 -8.85
CA LEU A 442 -15.76 26.61 -9.59
C LEU A 442 -15.88 27.83 -8.67
N THR A 443 -16.63 27.67 -7.58
CA THR A 443 -16.91 28.68 -6.55
C THR A 443 -16.99 27.98 -5.19
N ALA A 444 -16.74 28.68 -4.09
CA ALA A 444 -16.86 28.14 -2.73
C ALA A 444 -16.20 26.75 -2.58
N SER A 445 -14.99 26.61 -3.12
CA SER A 445 -14.33 25.30 -3.24
C SER A 445 -13.80 24.83 -1.90
N VAL A 446 -14.00 23.55 -1.61
CA VAL A 446 -13.16 22.86 -0.62
C VAL A 446 -11.73 22.75 -1.15
N THR A 447 -10.76 22.62 -0.26
CA THR A 447 -9.35 22.40 -0.63
C THR A 447 -8.97 20.94 -0.66
N SER A 448 -9.83 20.06 -0.13
CA SER A 448 -9.61 18.62 -0.07
C SER A 448 -10.91 17.78 -0.07
N VAL A 449 -10.79 16.53 -0.49
CA VAL A 449 -11.86 15.53 -0.47
C VAL A 449 -11.43 14.27 0.25
N ASP A 450 -12.38 13.60 0.90
CA ASP A 450 -12.23 12.28 1.48
C ASP A 450 -12.72 11.23 0.49
N VAL A 451 -11.80 10.40 -0.01
CA VAL A 451 -12.03 9.31 -0.95
C VAL A 451 -11.95 7.99 -0.20
N ARG A 452 -13.05 7.23 -0.21
CA ARG A 452 -13.17 5.96 0.54
C ARG A 452 -13.66 4.83 -0.35
N VAL A 453 -13.19 3.62 -0.08
CA VAL A 453 -13.87 2.39 -0.46
C VAL A 453 -14.36 1.75 0.82
N LEU A 454 -15.67 1.68 1.01
CA LEU A 454 -16.29 1.14 2.22
C LEU A 454 -17.44 0.20 1.88
N ASN A 455 -17.71 -0.72 2.80
CA ASN A 455 -18.90 -1.54 2.76
C ASN A 455 -20.00 -0.83 3.56
N SER A 456 -21.09 -0.43 2.89
CA SER A 456 -22.18 0.31 3.52
C SER A 456 -23.01 -0.52 4.51
N GLY A 457 -22.95 -1.86 4.42
CA GLY A 457 -23.66 -2.76 5.32
C GLY A 457 -22.89 -3.02 6.61
N SER A 458 -21.58 -3.27 6.51
CA SER A 458 -20.74 -3.60 7.67
C SER A 458 -19.96 -2.42 8.25
N GLY A 459 -19.82 -1.32 7.50
CA GLY A 459 -18.98 -0.19 7.89
C GLY A 459 -17.47 -0.43 7.71
N ILE A 460 -17.08 -1.59 7.20
CA ILE A 460 -15.67 -1.94 6.98
C ILE A 460 -15.08 -1.04 5.87
N LEU A 461 -13.88 -0.53 6.11
CA LEU A 461 -13.10 0.25 5.15
C LEU A 461 -12.10 -0.66 4.42
N ALA A 462 -12.12 -0.65 3.10
CA ALA A 462 -11.03 -1.19 2.28
C ALA A 462 -9.95 -0.14 2.02
N MET A 463 -10.32 1.14 1.99
CA MET A 463 -9.40 2.23 1.73
C MET A 463 -10.01 3.56 2.18
N ARG A 464 -9.18 4.47 2.71
CA ARG A 464 -9.52 5.87 2.93
C ARG A 464 -8.34 6.79 2.64
N ARG A 465 -8.60 7.90 1.94
CA ARG A 465 -7.59 8.91 1.58
C ARG A 465 -8.20 10.30 1.67
N ILE A 466 -7.52 11.24 2.34
CA ILE A 466 -7.81 12.66 2.17
C ILE A 466 -6.92 13.22 1.06
N VAL A 467 -7.51 13.84 0.06
CA VAL A 467 -6.83 14.27 -1.16
C VAL A 467 -7.00 15.76 -1.38
N LYS A 468 -5.87 16.48 -1.50
CA LYS A 468 -5.86 17.92 -1.82
C LYS A 468 -6.30 18.17 -3.25
N LEU A 469 -7.17 19.15 -3.48
CA LEU A 469 -7.73 19.43 -4.79
C LEU A 469 -6.91 20.46 -5.58
N PRO A 470 -6.50 20.14 -6.83
CA PRO A 470 -5.91 21.12 -7.74
C PRO A 470 -6.97 22.08 -8.29
N THR A 471 -6.52 23.25 -8.78
CA THR A 471 -7.39 24.21 -9.48
C THR A 471 -7.87 23.67 -10.84
N THR A 472 -7.06 22.84 -11.48
CA THR A 472 -7.37 22.07 -12.69
C THR A 472 -7.77 20.63 -12.34
N TRP A 473 -8.25 19.88 -13.33
CA TRP A 473 -8.52 18.45 -13.17
C TRP A 473 -7.25 17.65 -12.93
N ARG A 474 -7.36 16.65 -12.05
CA ARG A 474 -6.33 15.63 -11.83
C ARG A 474 -6.97 14.27 -11.70
N THR A 475 -6.40 13.27 -12.36
CA THR A 475 -6.74 11.86 -12.14
C THR A 475 -5.94 11.32 -10.97
N LEU A 476 -6.63 10.79 -9.97
CA LEU A 476 -6.04 10.00 -8.89
C LEU A 476 -6.03 8.53 -9.30
N ARG A 477 -4.97 7.81 -8.91
CA ARG A 477 -4.85 6.36 -9.09
C ARG A 477 -4.41 5.74 -7.78
N ILE A 478 -5.33 5.17 -7.04
CA ILE A 478 -5.09 4.72 -5.67
C ILE A 478 -5.13 3.18 -5.66
N PRO A 479 -3.98 2.52 -5.42
CA PRO A 479 -3.98 1.08 -5.21
C PRO A 479 -4.53 0.77 -3.82
N PHE A 480 -5.33 -0.29 -3.71
CA PHE A 480 -5.82 -0.86 -2.46
C PHE A 480 -6.12 -2.35 -2.65
N VAL A 481 -6.41 -3.04 -1.56
CA VAL A 481 -6.83 -4.44 -1.58
C VAL A 481 -8.08 -4.63 -0.72
N TRP A 482 -8.94 -5.55 -1.14
CA TRP A 482 -10.18 -5.87 -0.46
C TRP A 482 -9.91 -6.64 0.84
N PRO A 483 -10.57 -6.28 1.96
CA PRO A 483 -10.46 -7.02 3.21
C PRO A 483 -11.21 -8.35 3.14
N ASP A 484 -10.69 -9.36 3.83
CA ASP A 484 -11.20 -10.75 3.83
C ASP A 484 -12.54 -10.95 4.56
N THR A 485 -12.92 -10.02 5.43
CA THR A 485 -13.99 -10.21 6.42
C THR A 485 -15.31 -9.53 6.07
N ALA A 486 -15.43 -8.90 4.91
CA ALA A 486 -16.61 -8.13 4.54
C ALA A 486 -17.63 -8.94 3.74
N SER A 487 -18.91 -8.62 3.95
CA SER A 487 -19.99 -9.06 3.06
C SER A 487 -19.67 -8.71 1.60
N PRO A 488 -19.97 -9.60 0.63
CA PRO A 488 -19.79 -9.28 -0.78
C PRO A 488 -20.74 -8.21 -1.30
N THR A 489 -21.80 -7.92 -0.55
CA THR A 489 -22.77 -6.90 -0.89
C THR A 489 -22.45 -5.57 -0.20
N GLY A 490 -22.76 -4.46 -0.86
CA GLY A 490 -22.72 -3.11 -0.24
C GLY A 490 -21.41 -2.35 -0.37
N TRP A 491 -20.43 -2.86 -1.12
CA TRP A 491 -19.22 -2.10 -1.43
C TRP A 491 -19.54 -0.87 -2.29
N LEU A 492 -19.00 0.28 -1.90
CA LEU A 492 -19.11 1.52 -2.65
C LEU A 492 -17.81 2.33 -2.57
N VAL A 493 -17.59 3.14 -3.61
CA VAL A 493 -16.61 4.22 -3.60
C VAL A 493 -17.33 5.51 -3.26
N GLN A 494 -16.85 6.24 -2.25
CA GLN A 494 -17.41 7.51 -1.80
C GLN A 494 -16.37 8.62 -1.93
N VAL A 495 -16.78 9.76 -2.48
CA VAL A 495 -16.00 11.01 -2.50
C VAL A 495 -16.80 12.09 -1.79
N SER A 496 -16.26 12.66 -0.71
CA SER A 496 -16.96 13.65 0.11
C SER A 496 -16.08 14.85 0.47
N ALA A 497 -16.68 15.97 0.85
CA ALA A 497 -15.94 17.15 1.30
C ALA A 497 -15.19 16.86 2.62
N ALA A 498 -13.89 17.12 2.66
CA ALA A 498 -13.06 16.89 3.86
C ALA A 498 -12.94 18.14 4.74
N ASP A 499 -12.67 19.30 4.15
CA ASP A 499 -12.50 20.60 4.83
C ASP A 499 -13.70 21.53 4.60
N TRP A 500 -14.89 20.97 4.74
CA TRP A 500 -16.13 21.73 4.54
C TRP A 500 -16.25 22.89 5.52
N THR A 501 -16.64 24.05 5.01
CA THR A 501 -17.03 25.21 5.82
C THR A 501 -18.29 25.80 5.23
N VAL A 502 -19.27 26.05 6.11
CA VAL A 502 -20.58 26.59 5.71
C VAL A 502 -20.41 27.79 4.78
N THR A 503 -21.11 27.77 3.65
CA THR A 503 -21.13 28.80 2.59
C THR A 503 -19.82 29.10 1.84
N THR A 504 -18.64 28.79 2.40
CA THR A 504 -17.34 29.24 1.86
C THR A 504 -16.52 28.10 1.25
N ALA A 505 -16.69 26.88 1.73
CA ALA A 505 -16.03 25.68 1.23
C ALA A 505 -17.04 24.53 1.17
N THR A 506 -17.85 24.50 0.11
CA THR A 506 -18.95 23.55 -0.06
C THR A 506 -18.88 22.75 -1.35
N LYS A 507 -18.02 23.12 -2.31
CA LYS A 507 -18.01 22.50 -3.63
C LYS A 507 -16.70 21.82 -3.99
N PHE A 508 -16.81 20.70 -4.71
CA PHE A 508 -15.72 20.06 -5.44
C PHE A 508 -16.25 19.50 -6.76
N ARG A 509 -15.35 19.13 -7.67
CA ARG A 509 -15.70 18.41 -8.90
C ARG A 509 -15.12 17.01 -8.86
N CYS A 510 -15.91 16.05 -9.32
CA CYS A 510 -15.57 14.64 -9.37
C CYS A 510 -16.11 14.01 -10.67
N GLY A 511 -15.37 13.10 -11.28
CA GLY A 511 -15.82 12.38 -12.47
C GLY A 511 -14.95 11.16 -12.77
N ARG A 512 -15.38 10.36 -13.76
CA ARG A 512 -14.65 9.20 -14.28
C ARG A 512 -14.07 8.30 -13.18
N ILE A 513 -14.95 7.79 -12.33
CA ILE A 513 -14.54 6.83 -11.32
C ILE A 513 -14.42 5.46 -11.99
N ARG A 514 -13.28 4.79 -11.85
CA ARG A 514 -13.07 3.41 -12.31
C ARG A 514 -12.48 2.58 -11.21
N MET A 515 -12.88 1.32 -11.17
CA MET A 515 -12.33 0.36 -10.25
C MET A 515 -12.06 -0.94 -10.98
N TYR A 516 -10.86 -1.48 -10.82
CA TYR A 516 -10.42 -2.67 -11.54
C TYR A 516 -9.32 -3.43 -10.81
N HIS A 517 -9.24 -4.73 -11.03
CA HIS A 517 -8.03 -5.49 -10.74
C HIS A 517 -6.98 -5.28 -11.82
N GLY A 518 -5.71 -5.27 -11.41
CA GLY A 518 -4.55 -5.18 -12.28
C GLY A 518 -3.27 -5.01 -11.46
N ARG A 519 -2.16 -5.53 -11.95
CA ARG A 519 -0.81 -5.39 -11.37
C ARG A 519 -0.28 -3.98 -11.53
N GLN A 520 -0.81 -3.23 -12.48
CA GLN A 520 -0.44 -1.84 -12.75
C GLN A 520 -1.65 -0.98 -13.14
N PRO A 521 -1.51 0.36 -13.10
CA PRO A 521 -2.54 1.24 -13.64
C PRO A 521 -2.77 1.00 -15.13
N MET A 522 -4.02 0.88 -15.52
CA MET A 522 -4.41 0.64 -16.90
C MET A 522 -4.49 1.94 -17.70
N ASN A 523 -4.06 1.88 -18.95
CA ASN A 523 -4.29 2.98 -19.89
C ASN A 523 -5.71 2.91 -20.46
N HIS A 524 -6.62 3.72 -19.92
CA HIS A 524 -8.02 3.77 -20.37
C HIS A 524 -8.25 4.65 -21.60
N ASN A 525 -7.21 5.32 -22.11
CA ASN A 525 -7.34 6.19 -23.28
C ASN A 525 -7.14 5.42 -24.60
N HIS A 526 -7.02 4.10 -24.55
CA HIS A 526 -6.95 3.23 -25.71
C HIS A 526 -8.32 2.65 -26.05
N ILE A 527 -8.56 2.42 -27.34
CA ILE A 527 -9.70 1.63 -27.82
C ILE A 527 -9.37 0.16 -27.57
N ARG A 528 -10.25 -0.55 -26.86
CA ARG A 528 -10.12 -1.99 -26.60
C ARG A 528 -11.38 -2.73 -27.03
N THR A 529 -11.21 -3.99 -27.42
CA THR A 529 -12.29 -4.96 -27.56
C THR A 529 -12.60 -5.54 -26.17
N GLY A 530 -13.87 -5.78 -25.83
CA GLY A 530 -14.21 -6.38 -24.52
C GLY A 530 -14.00 -7.90 -24.46
N GLY A 531 -13.61 -8.52 -25.58
CA GLY A 531 -13.28 -9.93 -25.71
C GLY A 531 -11.95 -10.17 -26.43
N ASN A 532 -11.76 -11.38 -26.96
CA ASN A 532 -10.49 -11.86 -27.53
C ASN A 532 -10.03 -11.11 -28.81
N GLY A 533 -10.81 -10.18 -29.36
CA GLY A 533 -10.47 -9.43 -30.56
C GLY A 533 -10.52 -10.26 -31.84
N GLY A 534 -11.02 -11.50 -31.77
CA GLY A 534 -11.18 -12.43 -32.90
C GLY A 534 -12.45 -12.19 -33.69
N TRP A 535 -12.55 -12.86 -34.84
CA TRP A 535 -13.69 -12.72 -35.77
C TRP A 535 -15.03 -13.17 -35.15
N ASP A 536 -14.99 -14.20 -34.31
CA ASP A 536 -16.11 -14.85 -33.63
C ASP A 536 -16.36 -14.32 -32.21
N GLY A 537 -15.48 -13.45 -31.73
CA GLY A 537 -15.60 -12.77 -30.45
C GLY A 537 -15.93 -11.29 -30.59
N GLU A 538 -15.85 -10.58 -29.47
CA GLU A 538 -15.96 -9.13 -29.47
C GLU A 538 -14.73 -8.50 -30.15
N HIS A 539 -14.99 -7.67 -31.15
CA HIS A 539 -13.99 -6.98 -31.96
C HIS A 539 -14.40 -5.52 -32.21
N ILE A 540 -13.55 -4.71 -32.85
CA ILE A 540 -13.85 -3.28 -33.04
C ILE A 540 -14.90 -3.13 -34.13
N VAL A 541 -16.05 -2.52 -33.78
CA VAL A 541 -17.14 -2.25 -34.72
C VAL A 541 -17.25 -0.74 -34.97
N LEU A 542 -17.06 -0.31 -36.21
CA LEU A 542 -17.12 1.09 -36.68
C LEU A 542 -18.25 1.23 -37.71
N GLY A 543 -19.49 1.33 -37.23
CA GLY A 543 -20.66 1.29 -38.10
C GLY A 543 -20.84 -0.10 -38.72
N SER A 544 -20.90 -0.20 -40.05
CA SER A 544 -20.93 -1.50 -40.74
C SER A 544 -19.56 -2.18 -40.78
N TYR A 545 -18.48 -1.46 -40.48
CA TYR A 545 -17.12 -2.01 -40.51
C TYR A 545 -16.79 -2.75 -39.22
N ARG A 546 -16.05 -3.84 -39.38
CA ARG A 546 -15.56 -4.70 -38.30
C ARG A 546 -14.08 -4.90 -38.49
N LEU A 547 -13.30 -4.73 -37.43
CA LEU A 547 -11.85 -4.92 -37.40
C LEU A 547 -11.50 -5.97 -36.34
N TRP A 548 -10.76 -7.01 -36.72
CA TRP A 548 -10.32 -8.09 -35.84
C TRP A 548 -8.91 -8.56 -36.22
N VAL A 549 -8.25 -9.27 -35.31
CA VAL A 549 -6.97 -9.94 -35.58
C VAL A 549 -7.27 -11.41 -35.86
N ASP A 550 -6.77 -11.94 -36.97
CA ASP A 550 -6.97 -13.35 -37.30
C ASP A 550 -5.96 -14.26 -36.58
N SER A 551 -6.16 -15.58 -36.68
CA SER A 551 -5.28 -16.59 -36.06
C SER A 551 -3.83 -16.59 -36.57
N THR A 552 -3.55 -15.90 -37.69
CA THR A 552 -2.19 -15.72 -38.21
C THR A 552 -1.53 -14.44 -37.70
N GLY A 553 -2.27 -13.57 -36.99
CA GLY A 553 -1.79 -12.30 -36.45
C GLY A 553 -2.05 -11.10 -37.36
N ASP A 554 -2.77 -11.28 -38.48
CA ASP A 554 -3.08 -10.21 -39.41
C ASP A 554 -4.31 -9.41 -38.95
N LEU A 555 -4.22 -8.08 -39.01
CA LEU A 555 -5.35 -7.19 -38.80
C LEU A 555 -6.23 -7.18 -40.05
N ARG A 556 -7.51 -7.55 -39.87
CA ARG A 556 -8.51 -7.58 -40.93
C ARG A 556 -9.58 -6.52 -40.76
N ILE A 557 -10.20 -6.12 -41.87
CA ILE A 557 -11.42 -5.29 -41.91
C ILE A 557 -12.48 -5.87 -42.86
N LYS A 558 -13.76 -5.74 -42.50
CA LYS A 558 -14.89 -6.07 -43.37
C LYS A 558 -16.08 -5.14 -43.11
N SER A 559 -16.87 -4.83 -44.13
CA SER A 559 -18.09 -4.00 -44.04
C SER A 559 -19.37 -4.78 -43.70
N SER A 560 -19.25 -6.00 -43.19
CA SER A 560 -20.36 -6.85 -42.73
C SER A 560 -19.86 -7.78 -41.63
N ALA A 561 -20.75 -8.54 -40.98
CA ALA A 561 -20.33 -9.61 -40.06
C ALA A 561 -19.33 -10.59 -40.73
N PRO A 562 -18.20 -10.90 -40.07
CA PRO A 562 -17.32 -11.97 -40.52
C PRO A 562 -18.01 -13.33 -40.30
N THR A 563 -17.75 -14.27 -41.19
CA THR A 563 -18.26 -15.65 -41.19
C THR A 563 -17.15 -16.67 -40.97
N SER A 564 -15.89 -16.22 -40.96
CA SER A 564 -14.72 -17.00 -40.57
C SER A 564 -13.57 -16.07 -40.19
N ASP A 565 -12.52 -16.64 -39.63
CA ASP A 565 -11.30 -15.95 -39.20
C ASP A 565 -10.61 -15.14 -40.31
N THR A 566 -10.66 -15.66 -41.54
CA THR A 566 -10.03 -15.02 -42.71
C THR A 566 -11.01 -14.25 -43.60
N ASP A 567 -12.27 -14.16 -43.19
CA ASP A 567 -13.35 -13.53 -43.96
C ASP A 567 -13.30 -12.00 -43.84
N GLY A 568 -12.27 -11.38 -44.41
CA GLY A 568 -12.02 -9.93 -44.39
C GLY A 568 -10.77 -9.56 -45.18
N THR A 569 -10.62 -8.26 -45.47
CA THR A 569 -9.41 -7.73 -46.13
C THR A 569 -8.31 -7.52 -45.09
N VAL A 570 -7.11 -8.06 -45.32
CA VAL A 570 -5.94 -7.76 -44.48
C VAL A 570 -5.54 -6.30 -44.70
N VAL A 571 -5.46 -5.54 -43.61
CA VAL A 571 -5.08 -4.12 -43.60
C VAL A 571 -3.85 -3.83 -42.75
N GLY A 572 -3.31 -4.85 -42.07
CA GLY A 572 -2.02 -4.80 -41.42
C GLY A 572 -1.52 -6.21 -41.15
N THR A 573 -0.24 -6.45 -41.40
CA THR A 573 0.44 -7.70 -41.06
C THR A 573 1.35 -7.43 -39.88
N GLN A 574 1.32 -8.25 -38.83
CA GLN A 574 2.37 -8.21 -37.82
C GLN A 574 3.51 -9.14 -38.21
N SER A 575 4.73 -8.60 -38.24
CA SER A 575 5.97 -9.33 -38.49
C SER A 575 6.78 -9.48 -37.22
#